data_AF-A0A8J5RUX5-F1
#
_entry.id   AF-A0A8J5RUX5-F1
#
_cell.length_a   1.000
_cell.length_b   1.000
_cell.length_c   1.000
_cell.angle_alpha   90.00
_cell.angle_beta   90.00
_cell.angle_gamma   90.00
#
_symmetry.space_group_name_H-M   'P 1'
#
loop_
_entity.id
_entity.type
_entity.pdbx_description
1 polymer ?
#
loop_
_entity_poly.entity_id
_entity_poly.type
_entity_poly.pdbx_seq_one_letter_code
_entity_poly.pdbx_strand_id
1 'polypeptide(L)'
;MDMGGRGMAAPAPAANGMVGRRKRYMHMTFYWGKNSEILFPGWPGASGGMYALAIVAVFALAVLHEFLGCIARGLESSAYYGRGLGRRRAAAAARAGVHGVRVGVAYLLMLALMSFNAGVFLVAVAGHAVGFLAFSARRDRRNKEEELAPATC
;
A
#
# COMPACT_ATOMS: atom_id res chain seq x y z
N MET A 1 43.88 -11.41 -74.24
CA MET A 1 44.16 -10.48 -73.13
C MET A 1 42.95 -10.48 -72.23
N ASP A 2 43.07 -11.20 -71.12
CA ASP A 2 42.15 -11.13 -69.98
C ASP A 2 42.50 -9.88 -69.16
N MET A 3 41.50 -9.11 -68.72
CA MET A 3 41.57 -8.23 -67.55
C MET A 3 40.15 -7.87 -67.08
N GLY A 4 39.65 -8.67 -66.14
CA GLY A 4 39.13 -8.26 -64.83
C GLY A 4 38.35 -6.95 -64.66
N GLY A 5 37.14 -7.07 -64.11
CA GLY A 5 36.42 -5.93 -63.54
C GLY A 5 35.14 -6.32 -62.79
N ARG A 6 35.28 -6.89 -61.59
CA ARG A 6 34.18 -7.07 -60.62
C ARG A 6 33.50 -5.72 -60.33
N GLY A 7 32.19 -5.64 -60.55
CA GLY A 7 31.32 -4.58 -60.02
C GLY A 7 30.07 -5.21 -59.42
N MET A 8 30.01 -5.26 -58.09
CA MET A 8 28.82 -5.65 -57.32
C MET A 8 27.80 -4.50 -57.28
N ALA A 9 26.52 -4.79 -57.52
CA ALA A 9 25.33 -4.11 -56.97
C ALA A 9 24.07 -4.75 -57.60
N ALA A 10 22.98 -5.10 -56.93
CA ALA A 10 22.58 -5.09 -55.53
C ALA A 10 21.50 -6.18 -55.35
N PRO A 11 21.38 -6.84 -54.19
CA PRO A 11 20.23 -7.69 -53.89
C PRO A 11 18.96 -6.85 -53.75
N ALA A 12 17.84 -7.38 -54.26
CA ALA A 12 16.50 -6.80 -54.14
C ALA A 12 16.18 -6.36 -52.70
N PRO A 13 15.41 -5.28 -52.50
CA PRO A 13 15.05 -4.85 -51.16
C PRO A 13 14.30 -5.98 -50.46
N ALA A 14 14.89 -6.46 -49.37
CA ALA A 14 14.27 -7.38 -48.45
C ALA A 14 12.89 -6.83 -48.07
N ALA A 15 11.87 -7.66 -48.24
CA ALA A 15 10.58 -7.45 -47.63
C ALA A 15 10.81 -7.39 -46.11
N ASN A 16 10.98 -6.17 -45.59
CA ASN A 16 10.95 -5.89 -44.17
C ASN A 16 9.53 -6.22 -43.72
N GLY A 17 9.35 -7.47 -43.32
CA GLY A 17 8.22 -7.90 -42.54
C GLY A 17 8.11 -6.93 -41.38
N MET A 18 7.07 -6.10 -41.42
CA MET A 18 6.61 -5.38 -40.26
C MET A 18 6.34 -6.43 -39.21
N VAL A 19 7.34 -6.67 -38.36
CA VAL A 19 7.17 -7.34 -37.08
C VAL A 19 6.15 -6.49 -36.37
N GLY A 20 4.89 -6.90 -36.51
CA GLY A 20 3.79 -6.41 -35.73
C GLY A 20 4.23 -6.57 -34.30
N ARG A 21 4.67 -5.47 -33.69
CA ARG A 21 4.75 -5.31 -32.26
C ARG A 21 3.33 -5.61 -31.79
N ARG A 22 3.06 -6.89 -31.52
CA ARG A 22 1.94 -7.33 -30.70
C ARG A 22 2.18 -6.59 -29.40
N LYS A 23 1.54 -5.42 -29.25
CA LYS A 23 1.31 -4.82 -27.95
C LYS A 23 0.59 -5.91 -27.19
N ARG A 24 1.32 -6.65 -26.36
CA ARG A 24 0.71 -7.43 -25.29
C ARG A 24 0.04 -6.38 -24.42
N TYR A 25 -1.23 -6.14 -24.68
CA TYR A 25 -2.07 -5.42 -23.75
C TYR A 25 -2.12 -6.32 -22.52
N MET A 26 -1.24 -6.06 -21.56
CA MET A 26 -1.45 -6.54 -20.21
C MET A 26 -2.74 -5.89 -19.77
N HIS A 27 -3.81 -6.69 -19.74
CA HIS A 27 -5.11 -6.25 -19.32
C HIS A 27 -5.01 -5.96 -17.82
N MET A 28 -4.75 -4.69 -17.45
CA MET A 28 -4.71 -4.21 -16.07
C MET A 28 -6.14 -3.99 -15.55
N THR A 29 -7.00 -5.00 -15.73
CA THR A 29 -8.39 -4.97 -15.27
C THR A 29 -8.50 -5.76 -13.97
N PHE A 30 -9.34 -5.27 -13.07
CA PHE A 30 -9.66 -5.96 -11.83
C PHE A 30 -9.94 -7.44 -12.08
N TYR A 31 -9.16 -8.30 -11.43
CA TYR A 31 -9.28 -9.74 -11.53
C TYR A 31 -9.97 -10.29 -10.28
N TRP A 32 -10.88 -11.22 -10.50
CA TRP A 32 -11.63 -11.90 -9.44
C TRP A 32 -11.20 -13.37 -9.42
N GLY A 33 -10.07 -13.65 -8.77
CA GLY A 33 -9.54 -15.00 -8.63
C GLY A 33 -8.56 -15.14 -7.48
N LYS A 34 -8.36 -16.39 -7.06
CA LYS A 34 -7.62 -16.78 -5.84
C LYS A 34 -6.09 -16.87 -6.06
N ASN A 35 -5.63 -16.69 -7.30
CA ASN A 35 -4.23 -16.75 -7.70
C ASN A 35 -3.65 -15.34 -7.77
N SER A 36 -3.31 -14.74 -6.63
CA SER A 36 -2.69 -13.41 -6.58
C SER A 36 -1.46 -13.45 -5.68
N GLU A 37 -0.29 -13.29 -6.28
CA GLU A 37 1.00 -13.10 -5.60
C GLU A 37 1.06 -11.65 -5.08
N ILE A 38 0.68 -11.43 -3.81
CA ILE A 38 0.39 -10.08 -3.30
C ILE A 38 1.60 -9.43 -2.60
N LEU A 39 2.59 -10.18 -2.08
CA LEU A 39 3.72 -9.60 -1.33
C LEU A 39 5.12 -10.12 -1.71
N PHE A 40 5.26 -11.35 -2.23
CA PHE A 40 6.55 -11.93 -2.68
C PHE A 40 6.31 -12.96 -3.79
N PRO A 41 7.24 -13.14 -4.74
CA PRO A 41 7.17 -14.25 -5.69
C PRO A 41 7.23 -15.59 -4.93
N GLY A 42 6.27 -16.50 -5.15
CA GLY A 42 6.21 -17.81 -4.48
C GLY A 42 5.31 -17.91 -3.23
N TRP A 43 4.51 -16.89 -2.94
CA TRP A 43 3.50 -16.90 -1.87
C TRP A 43 2.14 -16.46 -2.45
N PRO A 44 1.01 -17.20 -2.30
CA PRO A 44 0.77 -18.38 -1.47
C PRO A 44 0.58 -19.68 -2.29
N GLY A 45 1.25 -20.76 -1.86
CA GLY A 45 1.14 -22.08 -2.50
C GLY A 45 -0.29 -22.66 -2.44
N ALA A 46 -0.77 -23.13 -3.60
CA ALA A 46 -1.82 -24.13 -3.89
C ALA A 46 -3.12 -24.22 -3.04
N SER A 47 -3.39 -23.37 -2.04
CA SER A 47 -4.54 -23.51 -1.14
C SER A 47 -5.24 -22.17 -0.88
N GLY A 48 -6.57 -22.14 -1.04
CA GLY A 48 -7.40 -20.94 -0.85
C GLY A 48 -7.38 -20.37 0.58
N GLY A 49 -6.90 -21.14 1.56
CA GLY A 49 -6.79 -20.69 2.96
C GLY A 49 -5.76 -19.58 3.17
N MET A 50 -4.61 -19.63 2.47
CA MET A 50 -3.62 -18.55 2.56
C MET A 50 -4.08 -17.25 1.90
N TYR A 51 -4.92 -17.33 0.85
CA TYR A 51 -5.56 -16.14 0.29
C TYR A 51 -6.52 -15.48 1.30
N ALA A 52 -7.28 -16.26 2.06
CA ALA A 52 -8.10 -15.73 3.15
C ALA A 52 -7.23 -15.05 4.24
N LEU A 53 -6.09 -15.64 4.60
CA LEU A 53 -5.13 -15.00 5.51
C LEU A 53 -4.57 -13.68 4.94
N ALA A 54 -4.25 -13.63 3.64
CA ALA A 54 -3.80 -12.40 3.00
C ALA A 54 -4.87 -11.30 3.06
N ILE A 55 -6.14 -11.65 2.84
CA ILE A 55 -7.27 -10.72 2.99
C ILE A 55 -7.35 -10.19 4.43
N VAL A 56 -7.30 -11.08 5.43
CA VAL A 56 -7.33 -10.69 6.85
C VAL A 56 -6.13 -9.82 7.20
N ALA A 57 -4.94 -10.12 6.69
CA ALA A 57 -3.74 -9.33 6.90
C ALA A 57 -3.88 -7.93 6.29
N VAL A 58 -4.40 -7.80 5.07
CA VAL A 58 -4.64 -6.49 4.43
C VAL A 58 -5.69 -5.68 5.20
N PHE A 59 -6.78 -6.33 5.66
CA PHE A 59 -7.76 -5.70 6.53
C PHE A 59 -7.10 -5.16 7.82
N ALA A 60 -6.30 -6.00 8.48
CA ALA A 60 -5.60 -5.63 9.70
C ALA A 60 -4.59 -4.50 9.45
N LEU A 61 -3.85 -4.51 8.34
CA LEU A 61 -2.93 -3.44 7.94
C LEU A 61 -3.68 -2.12 7.68
N ALA A 62 -4.85 -2.16 7.05
CA ALA A 62 -5.67 -0.96 6.81
C ALA A 62 -6.22 -0.36 8.12
N VAL A 63 -6.70 -1.19 9.04
CA VAL A 63 -7.11 -0.75 10.38
C VAL A 63 -5.91 -0.22 11.18
N LEU A 64 -4.77 -0.92 11.11
CA LEU A 64 -3.53 -0.53 11.77
C LEU A 64 -3.00 0.82 11.24
N HIS A 65 -3.13 1.08 9.95
CA HIS A 65 -2.74 2.35 9.34
C HIS A 65 -3.50 3.54 9.98
N GLU A 66 -4.81 3.39 10.21
CA GLU A 66 -5.61 4.42 10.89
C GLU A 66 -5.30 4.48 12.40
N PHE A 67 -4.99 3.34 13.02
CA PHE A 67 -4.55 3.30 14.43
C PHE A 67 -3.27 4.10 14.64
N LEU A 68 -2.27 3.90 13.80
CA LEU A 68 -1.04 4.68 13.86
C LEU A 68 -1.31 6.17 13.56
N GLY A 69 -2.31 6.49 12.73
CA GLY A 69 -2.78 7.86 12.55
C GLY A 69 -3.37 8.47 13.82
N CYS A 70 -4.09 7.69 14.62
CA CYS A 70 -4.56 8.12 15.94
C CYS A 70 -3.40 8.33 16.92
N ILE A 71 -2.45 7.40 16.96
CA ILE A 71 -1.24 7.50 17.82
C ILE A 71 -0.43 8.75 17.45
N ALA A 72 -0.17 8.97 16.15
CA ALA A 72 0.58 10.13 15.68
C ALA A 72 -0.06 11.46 16.15
N ARG A 73 -1.39 11.60 15.98
CA ARG A 73 -2.16 12.77 16.46
C ARG A 73 -2.11 12.93 17.98
N GLY A 74 -2.13 11.82 18.72
CA GLY A 74 -1.98 11.84 20.19
C GLY A 74 -0.60 12.31 20.64
N LEU A 75 0.46 11.84 19.97
CA LEU A 75 1.83 12.31 20.24
C LEU A 75 2.01 13.80 19.92
N GLU A 76 1.38 14.30 18.85
CA GLU A 76 1.39 15.73 18.50
C GLU A 76 0.69 16.57 19.57
N SER A 77 -0.44 16.11 20.12
CA SER A 77 -1.13 16.79 21.22
C SER A 77 -0.30 16.78 22.51
N SER A 78 0.36 15.66 22.84
CA SER A 78 1.17 15.52 24.05
C SER A 78 2.48 16.32 23.97
N ALA A 79 3.06 16.43 22.77
CA ALA A 79 4.23 17.24 22.48
C ALA A 79 4.09 18.71 22.86
N TYR A 80 2.87 19.24 22.71
CA TYR A 80 2.54 20.64 22.97
C TYR A 80 2.69 20.98 24.46
N TYR A 81 2.46 20.02 25.37
CA TYR A 81 2.55 20.21 26.83
C TYR A 81 3.91 19.83 27.44
N GLY A 82 4.83 19.18 26.69
CA GLY A 82 6.07 18.63 27.24
C GLY A 82 7.22 19.64 27.38
N ARG A 83 7.50 20.12 28.60
CA ARG A 83 8.67 20.97 28.92
C ARG A 83 9.84 20.14 29.49
N GLY A 84 10.81 19.78 28.65
CA GLY A 84 12.10 19.17 29.05
C GLY A 84 12.93 18.63 27.87
N LEU A 85 14.24 18.91 27.83
CA LEU A 85 15.12 18.57 26.68
C LEU A 85 15.18 17.06 26.37
N GLY A 86 15.32 16.21 27.40
CA GLY A 86 15.33 14.75 27.25
C GLY A 86 13.98 14.19 26.77
N ARG A 87 12.87 14.73 27.28
CA ARG A 87 11.50 14.32 26.90
C ARG A 87 11.13 14.79 25.49
N ARG A 88 11.66 15.92 25.05
CA ARG A 88 11.53 16.40 23.66
C ARG A 88 12.24 15.49 22.66
N ARG A 89 13.47 15.05 22.97
CA ARG A 89 14.20 14.09 22.13
C ARG A 89 13.48 12.75 22.05
N ALA A 90 13.02 12.21 23.18
CA ALA A 90 12.25 10.97 23.21
C ALA A 90 10.92 11.10 22.42
N ALA A 91 10.19 12.20 22.59
CA ALA A 91 8.96 12.45 21.83
C ALA A 91 9.21 12.65 20.33
N ALA A 92 10.33 13.27 19.95
CA ALA A 92 10.73 13.40 18.55
C ALA A 92 11.08 12.03 17.94
N ALA A 93 11.86 11.21 18.65
CA ALA A 93 12.18 9.85 18.23
C ALA A 93 10.93 8.98 18.09
N ALA A 94 10.00 9.06 19.04
CA ALA A 94 8.74 8.33 18.98
C ALA A 94 7.86 8.80 17.80
N ARG A 95 7.80 10.11 17.51
CA ARG A 95 7.09 10.64 16.34
C ARG A 95 7.72 10.17 15.03
N ALA A 96 9.05 10.22 14.93
CA ALA A 96 9.78 9.72 13.76
C ALA A 96 9.54 8.22 13.56
N GLY A 97 9.59 7.42 14.63
CA GLY A 97 9.29 6.00 14.59
C GLY A 97 7.86 5.72 14.11
N VAL A 98 6.86 6.35 14.71
CA VAL A 98 5.46 6.20 14.29
C VAL A 98 5.26 6.63 12.84
N HIS A 99 5.87 7.73 12.41
CA HIS A 99 5.81 8.17 11.02
C HIS A 99 6.44 7.15 10.06
N GLY A 100 7.63 6.62 10.40
CA GLY A 100 8.29 5.58 9.63
C GLY A 100 7.42 4.33 9.47
N VAL A 101 6.80 3.85 10.56
CA VAL A 101 5.91 2.69 10.49
C VAL A 101 4.64 3.00 9.69
N ARG A 102 4.07 4.21 9.80
CA ARG A 102 2.91 4.61 8.98
C ARG A 102 3.21 4.55 7.49
N VAL A 103 4.32 5.13 7.08
CA VAL A 103 4.75 5.14 5.67
C VAL A 103 5.04 3.71 5.20
N GLY A 104 5.67 2.88 6.02
CA GLY A 104 5.89 1.47 5.72
C GLY A 104 4.58 0.71 5.49
N VAL A 105 3.59 0.87 6.37
CA VAL A 105 2.26 0.24 6.22
C VAL A 105 1.53 0.77 4.98
N ALA A 106 1.62 2.07 4.69
CA ALA A 106 1.02 2.66 3.49
C ALA A 106 1.62 2.06 2.20
N TYR A 107 2.94 1.82 2.17
CA TYR A 107 3.57 1.15 1.03
C TYR A 107 3.19 -0.32 0.90
N LEU A 108 3.02 -1.05 2.01
CA LEU A 108 2.50 -2.43 1.97
C LEU A 108 1.06 -2.47 1.43
N LEU A 109 0.21 -1.53 1.84
CA LEU A 109 -1.16 -1.40 1.30
C LEU A 109 -1.14 -1.05 -0.18
N MET A 110 -0.28 -0.10 -0.60
CA MET A 110 -0.14 0.25 -2.01
C MET A 110 0.30 -0.95 -2.84
N LEU A 111 1.28 -1.74 -2.35
CA LEU A 111 1.72 -2.97 -2.99
C LEU A 111 0.56 -3.97 -3.12
N ALA A 112 -0.24 -4.12 -2.05
CA ALA A 112 -1.43 -4.96 -2.09
C ALA A 112 -2.48 -4.47 -3.10
N LEU A 113 -2.68 -3.16 -3.25
CA LEU A 113 -3.62 -2.59 -4.22
C LEU A 113 -3.15 -2.72 -5.67
N MET A 114 -1.83 -2.70 -5.91
CA MET A 114 -1.25 -2.94 -7.23
C MET A 114 -1.50 -4.36 -7.77
N SER A 115 -1.98 -5.29 -6.93
CA SER A 115 -2.31 -6.66 -7.36
C SER A 115 -3.57 -6.77 -8.23
N PHE A 116 -4.29 -5.66 -8.50
CA PHE A 116 -5.55 -5.61 -9.26
C PHE A 116 -6.62 -6.62 -8.78
N ASN A 117 -6.54 -7.07 -7.53
CA ASN A 117 -7.51 -8.00 -6.96
C ASN A 117 -8.68 -7.22 -6.33
N ALA A 118 -9.90 -7.43 -6.84
CA ALA A 118 -11.07 -6.69 -6.37
C ALA A 118 -11.40 -6.99 -4.89
N GLY A 119 -11.13 -8.21 -4.42
CA GLY A 119 -11.35 -8.59 -3.02
C GLY A 119 -10.39 -7.86 -2.08
N VAL A 120 -9.11 -7.78 -2.45
CA VAL A 120 -8.08 -7.06 -1.68
C VAL A 120 -8.42 -5.57 -1.60
N PHE A 121 -8.82 -4.97 -2.73
CA PHE A 121 -9.25 -3.57 -2.77
C PHE A 121 -10.45 -3.31 -1.85
N LEU A 122 -11.51 -4.11 -1.97
CA LEU A 122 -12.72 -3.94 -1.17
C LEU A 122 -12.42 -4.04 0.34
N VAL A 123 -11.58 -4.99 0.72
CA VAL A 123 -11.22 -5.24 2.11
C VAL A 123 -10.28 -4.15 2.66
N ALA A 124 -9.37 -3.62 1.85
CA ALA A 124 -8.58 -2.46 2.23
C ALA A 124 -9.47 -1.23 2.49
N VAL A 125 -10.42 -0.94 1.59
CA VAL A 125 -11.39 0.17 1.75
C VAL A 125 -12.25 -0.04 3.00
N ALA A 126 -12.79 -1.25 3.19
CA ALA A 126 -13.57 -1.61 4.37
C ALA A 126 -12.74 -1.46 5.66
N GLY A 127 -11.49 -1.91 5.66
CA GLY A 127 -10.57 -1.77 6.79
C GLY A 127 -10.27 -0.32 7.14
N HIS A 128 -10.08 0.55 6.14
CA HIS A 128 -9.94 1.99 6.37
C HIS A 128 -11.20 2.61 6.95
N ALA A 129 -12.38 2.26 6.42
CA ALA A 129 -13.67 2.76 6.93
C ALA A 129 -13.91 2.31 8.38
N VAL A 130 -13.73 1.03 8.68
CA VAL A 130 -13.87 0.47 10.03
C VAL A 130 -12.86 1.09 10.98
N GLY A 131 -11.60 1.23 10.55
CA GLY A 131 -10.57 1.94 11.30
C GLY A 131 -11.03 3.35 11.65
N PHE A 132 -11.42 4.14 10.65
CA PHE A 132 -11.85 5.52 10.85
C PHE A 132 -13.03 5.63 11.82
N LEU A 133 -14.05 4.78 11.68
CA LEU A 133 -15.22 4.77 12.57
C LEU A 133 -14.82 4.40 14.01
N ALA A 134 -14.01 3.37 14.21
CA ALA A 134 -13.57 2.95 15.53
C ALA A 134 -12.74 4.05 16.25
N PHE A 135 -11.90 4.78 15.52
CA PHE A 135 -11.12 5.89 16.08
C PHE A 135 -11.94 7.17 16.28
N SER A 136 -12.92 7.43 15.42
CA SER A 136 -13.83 8.56 15.57
C SER A 136 -14.76 8.38 16.77
N ALA A 137 -15.32 7.18 16.96
CA ALA A 137 -16.16 6.85 18.11
C ALA A 137 -15.42 6.97 19.45
N ARG A 138 -14.13 6.61 19.50
CA ARG A 138 -13.29 6.79 20.69
C ARG A 138 -13.08 8.25 21.07
N ARG A 139 -12.95 9.14 20.09
CA ARG A 139 -12.80 10.59 20.34
C ARG A 139 -14.09 11.18 20.89
N ASP A 140 -15.23 10.81 20.31
CA ASP A 140 -16.54 11.30 20.75
C ASP A 140 -16.86 10.90 22.20
N ARG A 141 -16.56 9.64 22.58
CA ARG A 141 -16.75 9.19 23.97
C ARG A 141 -15.89 9.97 24.96
N ARG A 142 -14.61 10.20 24.65
CA ARG A 142 -13.72 10.96 25.54
C ARG A 142 -14.23 12.38 25.80
N ASN A 143 -14.72 13.05 24.75
CA ASN A 143 -15.26 14.41 24.90
C ASN A 143 -16.48 14.44 25.84
N LYS A 144 -17.35 13.43 25.80
CA LYS A 144 -18.51 13.32 26.71
C LYS A 144 -18.10 13.03 28.15
N GLU A 145 -17.07 12.22 28.37
CA GLU A 145 -16.52 11.96 29.71
C GLU A 145 -15.90 13.22 30.33
N GLU A 146 -15.17 14.02 29.54
CA GLU A 146 -14.65 15.32 29.99
C GLU A 146 -15.77 16.34 30.27
N GLU A 147 -16.88 16.32 29.52
CA GLU A 147 -18.03 17.22 29.76
C GLU A 147 -18.88 16.81 30.98
N LEU A 148 -18.92 15.52 31.32
CA LEU A 148 -19.69 15.01 32.45
C LEU A 148 -18.92 15.10 33.80
N ALA A 149 -17.59 15.05 33.76
CA ALA A 149 -16.72 15.19 34.93
C ALA A 149 -16.84 16.53 35.72
N PRO A 150 -17.09 17.71 35.12
CA PRO A 150 -17.24 18.97 35.88
C PRO A 150 -18.57 19.10 36.65
N ALA A 151 -19.54 18.19 36.49
CA ALA A 151 -20.85 18.30 37.15
C ALA A 151 -20.92 17.60 38.53
N THR A 152 -19.88 16.86 38.92
CA THR A 152 -19.75 16.29 40.27
C THR A 152 -18.78 17.13 41.10
N CYS A 153 -19.29 18.22 41.66
CA CYS A 153 -18.76 18.89 42.84
C CYS A 153 -19.89 19.01 43.86
#